data_AF-A0A7X8QG45-F1
#
_entry.id   AF-A0A7X8QG45-F1
#
_cell.length_a   1.000
_cell.length_b   1.000
_cell.length_c   1.000
_cell.angle_alpha   90.00
_cell.angle_beta   90.00
_cell.angle_gamma   90.00
#
_symmetry.space_group_name_H-M   'P 1'
#
loop_
_entity.id
_entity.type
_entity.pdbx_description
1 polymer ?
#
loop_
_entity_poly.entity_id
_entity_poly.type
_entity_poly.pdbx_seq_one_letter_code
_entity_poly.pdbx_strand_id
1 'polypeptide(L)'
;MKSVLHIVGLGYNSLEKLSLESYRRLQGADTIYILNAGHKVAQEMIAEGLPCHELGLTEDAAGQEIAGAILTQIQSRPVKSMLHSALALPGYPLAEGKTISALREELCSYFLIDTSLLAEKNSLQRLVAIMAELRSPEGCPWDKEQNHQTLKKYLIEETYEVIDAIDGKDMNNFCEELGDLLLQIVFHSRIAEELGNFELEDVIQGICDKMIRRHPHVFGSGQARTSEEVLVNWDKIKRHEKASAPLETVTQNNFDIPKGLPALLMAEATQKKAAQMGFDWDNYRGPLAKVYEELRELEKEIGNRSSLEEELGDLLFSIVNLSRFLNLNAEEALRQGVKKFQWRFNQMLSLIEQEGLNSADLSLQEMDYYWNLVKKQKNSGRMVHFTKLEKEY
;
A
#
# COMPACT_ATOMS: atom_id res chain seq x y z
N MET A 1 -33.13 -31.12 15.99
CA MET A 1 -32.14 -30.33 15.24
C MET A 1 -31.95 -29.02 15.97
N LYS A 2 -30.71 -28.57 16.18
CA LYS A 2 -30.49 -27.17 16.62
C LYS A 2 -30.93 -26.25 15.48
N SER A 3 -31.61 -25.17 15.82
CA SER A 3 -31.95 -24.11 14.86
C SER A 3 -30.67 -23.48 14.31
N VAL A 4 -30.70 -22.96 13.09
CA VAL A 4 -29.54 -22.24 12.54
C VAL A 4 -29.76 -20.75 12.72
N LEU A 5 -28.76 -20.05 13.25
CA LEU A 5 -28.71 -18.58 13.27
C LEU A 5 -27.69 -18.10 12.24
N HIS A 6 -28.20 -17.60 11.13
CA HIS A 6 -27.39 -17.01 10.07
C HIS A 6 -26.95 -15.60 10.46
N ILE A 7 -25.65 -15.38 10.59
CA ILE A 7 -25.15 -14.03 10.85
C ILE A 7 -24.95 -13.32 9.52
N VAL A 8 -25.53 -12.14 9.39
CA VAL A 8 -25.50 -11.33 8.16
C VAL A 8 -24.99 -9.94 8.50
N GLY A 9 -23.92 -9.51 7.83
CA GLY A 9 -23.48 -8.11 7.85
C GLY A 9 -24.34 -7.26 6.93
N LEU A 10 -24.82 -6.13 7.42
CA LEU A 10 -25.66 -5.20 6.67
C LEU A 10 -24.88 -4.21 5.80
N GLY A 11 -23.56 -4.07 6.01
CA GLY A 11 -22.77 -2.98 5.45
C GLY A 11 -23.25 -1.60 5.95
N TYR A 12 -22.86 -0.53 5.27
CA TYR A 12 -23.14 0.86 5.69
C TYR A 12 -24.19 1.61 4.84
N ASN A 13 -24.67 1.01 3.75
CA ASN A 13 -25.21 1.80 2.63
C ASN A 13 -26.71 1.58 2.33
N SER A 14 -27.07 0.44 1.75
CA SER A 14 -28.44 0.10 1.36
C SER A 14 -28.61 -1.42 1.20
N LEU A 15 -29.84 -1.88 1.29
CA LEU A 15 -30.26 -3.26 1.13
C LEU A 15 -29.89 -3.82 -0.25
N GLU A 16 -29.91 -2.99 -1.29
CA GLU A 16 -29.50 -3.36 -2.66
C GLU A 16 -28.03 -3.75 -2.79
N LYS A 17 -27.17 -3.30 -1.85
CA LYS A 17 -25.75 -3.66 -1.84
C LYS A 17 -25.46 -4.98 -1.12
N LEU A 18 -26.47 -5.62 -0.50
CA LEU A 18 -26.31 -6.96 0.05
C LEU A 18 -26.02 -7.96 -1.05
N SER A 19 -25.19 -8.97 -0.74
CA SER A 19 -25.02 -10.10 -1.65
C SER A 19 -26.38 -10.78 -1.88
N LEU A 20 -26.61 -11.27 -3.11
CA LEU A 20 -27.84 -12.00 -3.45
C LEU A 20 -28.07 -13.21 -2.53
N GLU A 21 -26.97 -13.83 -2.06
CA GLU A 21 -27.01 -14.94 -1.12
C GLU A 21 -27.50 -14.50 0.27
N SER A 22 -26.95 -13.39 0.79
CA SER A 22 -27.36 -12.77 2.05
C SER A 22 -28.83 -12.35 2.02
N TYR A 23 -29.25 -11.65 0.96
CA TYR A 23 -30.62 -11.19 0.80
C TYR A 23 -31.62 -12.36 0.73
N ARG A 24 -31.32 -13.41 -0.05
CA ARG A 24 -32.15 -14.63 -0.10
C ARG A 24 -32.23 -15.32 1.27
N ARG A 25 -31.16 -15.29 2.07
CA ARG A 25 -31.20 -15.86 3.42
C ARG A 25 -32.08 -15.07 4.36
N LEU A 26 -32.01 -13.74 4.31
CA LEU A 26 -32.89 -12.86 5.07
C LEU A 26 -34.35 -13.06 4.68
N GLN A 27 -34.67 -13.13 3.38
CA GLN A 27 -36.03 -13.42 2.90
C GLN A 27 -36.57 -14.78 3.36
N GLY A 28 -35.70 -15.78 3.49
CA GLY A 28 -36.06 -17.13 3.94
C GLY A 28 -36.03 -17.33 5.46
N ALA A 29 -35.72 -16.30 6.25
CA ALA A 29 -35.63 -16.41 7.70
C ALA A 29 -37.02 -16.30 8.36
N ASP A 30 -37.28 -17.16 9.34
CA ASP A 30 -38.48 -17.12 10.17
C ASP A 30 -38.50 -15.87 11.09
N THR A 31 -37.31 -15.38 11.42
CA THR A 31 -37.09 -14.21 12.29
C THR A 31 -35.72 -13.63 12.00
N ILE A 32 -35.66 -12.31 11.89
CA ILE A 32 -34.42 -11.55 11.72
C ILE A 32 -34.23 -10.65 12.93
N TYR A 33 -33.23 -10.94 13.75
CA TYR A 33 -32.85 -10.05 14.85
C TYR A 33 -32.04 -8.87 14.30
N ILE A 34 -32.41 -7.66 14.67
CA ILE A 34 -31.68 -6.42 14.38
C ILE A 34 -31.34 -5.71 15.70
N LEU A 35 -30.20 -5.02 15.78
CA LEU A 35 -29.81 -4.30 17.00
C LEU A 35 -30.81 -3.19 17.31
N ASN A 36 -31.02 -2.30 16.34
CA ASN A 36 -31.99 -1.22 16.38
C ASN A 36 -32.61 -0.96 15.01
N ALA A 37 -33.79 -0.34 14.98
CA ALA A 37 -34.46 0.12 13.75
C ALA A 37 -33.94 1.48 13.24
N GLY A 38 -32.89 2.04 13.86
CA GLY A 38 -32.22 3.26 13.42
C GLY A 38 -31.31 3.05 12.20
N HIS A 39 -30.76 1.84 12.04
CA HIS A 39 -29.90 1.50 10.90
C HIS A 39 -30.67 1.54 9.57
N LYS A 40 -30.13 2.25 8.57
CA LYS A 40 -30.80 2.48 7.27
C LYS A 40 -31.22 1.18 6.57
N VAL A 41 -30.33 0.19 6.51
CA VAL A 41 -30.64 -1.12 5.89
C VAL A 41 -31.72 -1.87 6.68
N ALA A 42 -31.75 -1.73 8.01
CA ALA A 42 -32.80 -2.35 8.83
C ALA A 42 -34.17 -1.70 8.55
N GLN A 43 -34.22 -0.38 8.33
CA GLN A 43 -35.44 0.32 7.93
C GLN A 43 -35.95 -0.14 6.55
N GLU A 44 -35.05 -0.30 5.59
CA GLU A 44 -35.37 -0.82 4.26
C GLU A 44 -35.92 -2.26 4.36
N MET A 45 -35.31 -3.11 5.19
CA MET A 45 -35.81 -4.47 5.44
C MET A 45 -37.20 -4.50 6.04
N ILE A 46 -37.47 -3.64 7.02
CA ILE A 46 -38.80 -3.48 7.64
C ILE A 46 -39.81 -2.98 6.59
N ALA A 47 -39.42 -2.03 5.74
CA ALA A 47 -40.27 -1.49 4.68
C ALA A 47 -40.62 -2.53 3.62
N GLU A 48 -39.72 -3.48 3.33
CA GLU A 48 -39.97 -4.63 2.45
C GLU A 48 -40.81 -5.75 3.11
N GLY A 49 -41.15 -5.61 4.40
CA GLY A 49 -41.98 -6.57 5.13
C GLY A 49 -41.23 -7.81 5.61
N LEU A 50 -39.90 -7.76 5.71
CA LEU A 50 -39.10 -8.82 6.31
C LEU A 50 -39.41 -8.95 7.82
N PRO A 51 -39.38 -10.17 8.40
CA PRO A 51 -39.79 -10.43 9.79
C PRO A 51 -38.74 -9.97 10.82
N CYS A 52 -38.49 -8.66 10.86
CA CYS A 52 -37.48 -8.03 11.70
C CYS A 52 -37.96 -7.89 13.15
N HIS A 53 -37.07 -8.20 14.09
CA HIS A 53 -37.27 -8.12 15.52
C HIS A 53 -36.14 -7.33 16.16
N GLU A 54 -36.48 -6.20 16.75
CA GLU A 54 -35.52 -5.29 17.38
C GLU A 54 -35.08 -5.81 18.76
N LEU A 55 -33.77 -5.74 19.03
CA LEU A 55 -33.16 -6.08 20.32
C LEU A 55 -33.06 -4.89 21.27
N GLY A 56 -33.17 -3.66 20.75
CA GLY A 56 -33.08 -2.42 21.53
C GLY A 56 -31.64 -2.10 21.96
N LEU A 57 -30.67 -2.46 21.12
CA LEU A 57 -29.24 -2.30 21.38
C LEU A 57 -28.63 -1.25 20.44
N THR A 58 -27.59 -0.58 20.93
CA THR A 58 -26.77 0.34 20.12
C THR A 58 -25.91 -0.44 19.13
N GLU A 59 -25.39 0.24 18.10
CA GLU A 59 -24.59 -0.40 17.04
C GLU A 59 -23.23 -0.92 17.54
N ASP A 60 -22.74 -0.38 18.65
CA ASP A 60 -21.50 -0.75 19.34
C ASP A 60 -21.70 -1.82 20.44
N ALA A 61 -22.90 -2.39 20.56
CA ALA A 61 -23.20 -3.40 21.57
C ALA A 61 -22.27 -4.62 21.47
N ALA A 62 -21.76 -5.06 22.61
CA ALA A 62 -20.87 -6.21 22.68
C ALA A 62 -21.60 -7.51 22.34
N GLY A 63 -20.89 -8.50 21.79
CA GLY A 63 -21.48 -9.79 21.42
C GLY A 63 -22.21 -10.52 22.56
N GLN A 64 -21.78 -10.32 23.81
CA GLN A 64 -22.43 -10.86 25.01
C GLN A 64 -23.79 -10.20 25.28
N GLU A 65 -23.90 -8.88 25.06
CA GLU A 65 -25.16 -8.14 25.22
C GLU A 65 -26.17 -8.55 24.15
N ILE A 66 -25.68 -8.69 22.91
CA ILE A 66 -26.49 -9.17 21.78
C ILE A 66 -27.00 -10.59 22.06
N ALA A 67 -26.12 -11.49 22.51
CA ALA A 67 -26.50 -12.84 22.88
C ALA A 67 -27.55 -12.87 24.01
N GLY A 68 -27.35 -12.07 25.06
CA GLY A 68 -28.28 -11.96 26.18
C GLY A 68 -29.68 -11.48 25.76
N ALA A 69 -29.73 -10.48 24.87
CA ALA A 69 -31.00 -9.98 24.32
C ALA A 69 -31.73 -11.06 23.51
N ILE A 70 -31.02 -11.82 22.67
CA ILE A 70 -31.59 -12.95 21.91
C ILE A 70 -32.12 -14.03 22.86
N LEU A 71 -31.35 -14.41 23.90
CA LEU A 71 -31.77 -15.40 24.90
C LEU A 71 -33.05 -14.97 25.63
N THR A 72 -33.17 -13.70 25.97
CA THR A 72 -34.37 -13.14 26.62
C THR A 72 -35.60 -13.25 25.71
N GLN A 73 -35.43 -13.03 24.40
CA GLN A 73 -36.52 -13.21 23.44
C GLN A 73 -36.92 -14.68 23.26
N ILE A 74 -35.95 -15.60 23.25
CA ILE A 74 -36.22 -17.06 23.16
C ILE A 74 -36.99 -17.55 24.39
N GLN A 75 -36.65 -17.03 25.58
CA GLN A 75 -37.31 -17.45 26.83
C GLN A 75 -38.75 -16.93 26.92
N SER A 76 -39.06 -15.76 26.34
CA SER A 76 -40.40 -15.16 26.38
C SER A 76 -41.36 -15.68 25.29
N ARG A 77 -40.86 -16.38 24.27
CA ARG A 77 -41.66 -17.08 23.26
C ARG A 77 -41.13 -18.51 23.09
N PRO A 78 -41.86 -19.57 23.49
CA PRO A 78 -41.42 -20.94 23.24
C PRO A 78 -41.33 -21.14 21.72
N VAL A 79 -40.10 -21.20 21.22
CA VAL A 79 -39.76 -21.27 19.79
C VAL A 79 -40.26 -22.61 19.22
N LYS A 80 -41.51 -22.65 18.77
CA LYS A 80 -41.99 -23.70 17.87
C LYS A 80 -41.40 -23.42 16.49
N SER A 81 -40.50 -24.30 16.06
CA SER A 81 -40.03 -24.47 14.67
C SER A 81 -39.41 -23.25 13.97
N MET A 82 -38.59 -22.43 14.62
CA MET A 82 -37.66 -21.57 13.87
C MET A 82 -36.51 -22.44 13.38
N LEU A 83 -36.60 -22.94 12.16
CA LEU A 83 -35.53 -23.73 11.56
C LEU A 83 -34.40 -22.81 11.05
N HIS A 84 -34.76 -21.57 10.66
CA HIS A 84 -33.85 -20.59 10.08
C HIS A 84 -34.08 -19.19 10.67
N SER A 85 -33.23 -18.79 11.62
CA SER A 85 -33.18 -17.41 12.12
C SER A 85 -32.01 -16.68 11.48
N ALA A 86 -32.07 -15.34 11.42
CA ALA A 86 -30.94 -14.51 11.05
C ALA A 86 -30.66 -13.46 12.13
N LEU A 87 -29.39 -13.10 12.31
CA LEU A 87 -28.96 -11.93 13.06
C LEU A 87 -28.29 -10.98 12.07
N ALA A 88 -28.94 -9.84 11.84
CA ALA A 88 -28.47 -8.79 10.97
C ALA A 88 -27.73 -7.74 11.80
N LEU A 89 -26.40 -7.72 11.64
CA LEU A 89 -25.50 -6.81 12.35
C LEU A 89 -25.09 -5.64 11.44
N PRO A 90 -24.96 -4.42 11.96
CA PRO A 90 -24.45 -3.28 11.20
C PRO A 90 -23.02 -3.53 10.71
N GLY A 91 -22.65 -2.91 9.58
CA GLY A 91 -21.31 -3.02 9.01
C GLY A 91 -20.94 -4.41 8.51
N TYR A 92 -19.66 -4.79 8.66
CA TYR A 92 -19.08 -6.05 8.18
C TYR A 92 -18.54 -6.88 9.34
N PRO A 93 -19.40 -7.68 10.02
CA PRO A 93 -18.99 -8.49 11.16
C PRO A 93 -17.99 -9.56 10.73
N LEU A 94 -16.85 -9.64 11.41
CA LEU A 94 -15.84 -10.66 11.13
C LEU A 94 -16.25 -12.01 11.72
N ALA A 95 -16.20 -13.08 10.91
CA ALA A 95 -16.50 -14.44 11.36
C ALA A 95 -15.61 -14.92 12.52
N GLU A 96 -14.38 -14.39 12.60
CA GLU A 96 -13.42 -14.62 13.69
C GLU A 96 -13.40 -13.50 14.75
N GLY A 97 -14.26 -12.48 14.64
CA GLY A 97 -14.29 -11.33 15.54
C GLY A 97 -14.88 -11.64 16.92
N LYS A 98 -14.61 -10.76 17.89
CA LYS A 98 -15.06 -10.89 19.30
C LYS A 98 -16.57 -11.09 19.41
N THR A 99 -17.35 -10.34 18.64
CA THR A 99 -18.81 -10.44 18.60
C THR A 99 -19.28 -11.83 18.23
N ILE A 100 -18.73 -12.41 17.17
CA ILE A 100 -19.10 -13.75 16.70
C ILE A 100 -18.60 -14.83 17.65
N SER A 101 -17.42 -14.65 18.27
CA SER A 101 -16.92 -15.55 19.31
C SER A 101 -17.88 -15.60 20.51
N ALA A 102 -18.31 -14.44 21.01
CA ALA A 102 -19.28 -14.35 22.11
C ALA A 102 -20.63 -14.97 21.72
N LEU A 103 -21.15 -14.69 20.53
CA LEU A 103 -22.40 -15.32 20.05
C LEU A 103 -22.28 -16.84 19.97
N ARG A 104 -21.14 -17.36 19.48
CA ARG A 104 -20.86 -18.81 19.44
C ARG A 104 -20.82 -19.41 20.83
N GLU A 105 -20.21 -18.74 21.80
CA GLU A 105 -20.12 -19.23 23.18
C GLU A 105 -21.50 -19.24 23.86
N GLU A 106 -22.19 -18.10 23.87
CA GLU A 106 -23.42 -17.88 24.62
C GLU A 106 -24.65 -18.58 24.01
N LEU A 107 -24.71 -18.67 22.68
CA LEU A 107 -25.88 -19.21 21.97
C LEU A 107 -25.71 -20.67 21.51
N CYS A 108 -24.55 -21.31 21.73
CA CYS A 108 -24.26 -22.67 21.23
C CYS A 108 -25.30 -23.72 21.63
N SER A 109 -25.98 -23.53 22.77
CA SER A 109 -27.00 -24.46 23.26
C SER A 109 -28.30 -24.40 22.44
N TYR A 110 -28.60 -23.26 21.83
CA TYR A 110 -29.83 -22.99 21.10
C TYR A 110 -29.65 -23.02 19.59
N PHE A 111 -28.53 -22.49 19.10
CA PHE A 111 -28.27 -22.33 17.68
C PHE A 111 -26.98 -23.02 17.22
N LEU A 112 -26.98 -23.46 15.97
CA LEU A 112 -25.78 -23.56 15.16
C LEU A 112 -25.53 -22.16 14.57
N ILE A 113 -24.44 -21.52 14.95
CA ILE A 113 -24.08 -20.20 14.41
C ILE A 113 -23.47 -20.38 13.02
N ASP A 114 -24.21 -19.95 12.00
CA ASP A 114 -23.76 -19.99 10.61
C ASP A 114 -23.18 -18.64 10.23
N THR A 115 -21.86 -18.63 10.02
CA THR A 115 -21.09 -17.48 9.59
C THR A 115 -20.68 -17.58 8.12
N SER A 116 -21.25 -18.51 7.34
CA SER A 116 -20.93 -18.66 5.90
C SER A 116 -21.27 -17.42 5.08
N LEU A 117 -22.23 -16.61 5.56
CA LEU A 117 -22.59 -15.32 4.96
C LEU A 117 -21.69 -14.16 5.42
N LEU A 118 -20.91 -14.37 6.48
CA LEU A 118 -19.83 -13.47 6.92
C LEU A 118 -18.47 -13.89 6.32
N ALA A 119 -18.34 -15.14 5.90
CA ALA A 119 -17.16 -15.63 5.20
C ALA A 119 -17.15 -15.00 3.79
N GLU A 120 -16.63 -13.79 3.71
CA GLU A 120 -16.63 -13.01 2.49
C GLU A 120 -15.90 -13.74 1.37
N LYS A 121 -16.58 -13.92 0.24
CA LYS A 121 -15.95 -14.39 -1.01
C LYS A 121 -14.98 -13.35 -1.60
N ASN A 122 -14.92 -12.14 -1.04
CA ASN A 122 -14.10 -11.03 -1.54
C ASN A 122 -13.01 -10.64 -0.53
N SER A 123 -11.77 -11.02 -0.82
CA SER A 123 -10.61 -10.81 0.05
C SER A 123 -10.33 -9.34 0.41
N LEU A 124 -10.74 -8.38 -0.43
CA LEU A 124 -10.53 -6.95 -0.17
C LEU A 124 -11.49 -6.43 0.90
N GLN A 125 -12.76 -6.81 0.84
CA GLN A 125 -13.76 -6.43 1.85
C GLN A 125 -13.32 -6.96 3.23
N ARG A 126 -12.72 -8.15 3.26
CA ARG A 126 -12.27 -8.76 4.51
C ARG A 126 -11.14 -7.94 5.12
N LEU A 127 -10.22 -7.46 4.30
CA LEU A 127 -9.14 -6.57 4.74
C LEU A 127 -9.70 -5.24 5.30
N VAL A 128 -10.70 -4.65 4.62
CA VAL A 128 -11.38 -3.43 5.10
C VAL A 128 -12.06 -3.66 6.45
N ALA A 129 -12.78 -4.77 6.60
CA ALA A 129 -13.45 -5.14 7.84
C ALA A 129 -12.45 -5.39 8.98
N ILE A 130 -11.33 -6.06 8.70
CA ILE A 130 -10.22 -6.23 9.66
C ILE A 130 -9.69 -4.87 10.11
N MET A 131 -9.43 -3.95 9.18
CA MET A 131 -8.93 -2.61 9.52
C MET A 131 -9.93 -1.82 10.37
N ALA A 132 -11.23 -1.90 10.05
CA ALA A 132 -12.29 -1.27 10.82
C ALA A 132 -12.35 -1.83 12.26
N GLU A 133 -12.24 -3.14 12.44
CA GLU A 133 -12.18 -3.78 13.76
C GLU A 133 -10.91 -3.37 14.53
N LEU A 134 -9.75 -3.36 13.88
CA LEU A 134 -8.47 -2.97 14.50
C LEU A 134 -8.50 -1.53 15.03
N ARG A 135 -9.21 -0.63 14.33
CA ARG A 135 -9.35 0.78 14.72
C ARG A 135 -10.64 1.10 15.52
N SER A 136 -11.49 0.12 15.76
CA SER A 136 -12.69 0.27 16.61
C SER A 136 -12.30 0.64 18.06
N PRO A 137 -13.21 1.20 18.88
CA PRO A 137 -12.93 1.51 20.30
C PRO A 137 -12.30 0.34 21.08
N GLU A 138 -12.73 -0.89 20.78
CA GLU A 138 -12.25 -2.15 21.38
C GLU A 138 -11.08 -2.81 20.64
N GLY A 139 -10.62 -2.16 19.57
CA GLY A 139 -9.53 -2.57 18.69
C GLY A 139 -8.14 -2.33 19.28
N CYS A 140 -7.12 -2.54 18.44
CA CYS A 140 -5.72 -2.45 18.80
C CYS A 140 -5.33 -1.00 19.19
N PRO A 141 -4.69 -0.77 20.35
CA PRO A 141 -4.25 0.56 20.77
C PRO A 141 -3.32 1.24 19.77
N TRP A 142 -2.39 0.48 19.19
CA TRP A 142 -1.43 1.00 18.21
C TRP A 142 -2.11 1.42 16.91
N ASP A 143 -3.05 0.61 16.42
CA ASP A 143 -3.76 0.94 15.18
C ASP A 143 -4.60 2.20 15.36
N LYS A 144 -5.32 2.33 16.49
CA LYS A 144 -6.14 3.51 16.81
C LYS A 144 -5.37 4.82 16.86
N GLU A 145 -4.18 4.84 17.44
CA GLU A 145 -3.39 6.07 17.60
C GLU A 145 -2.77 6.58 16.28
N GLN A 146 -2.74 5.76 15.23
CA GLN A 146 -2.17 6.17 13.94
C GLN A 146 -3.01 7.25 13.24
N ASN A 147 -2.31 8.13 12.53
CA ASN A 147 -2.87 9.12 11.63
C ASN A 147 -2.05 9.18 10.33
N HIS A 148 -2.51 9.95 9.34
CA HIS A 148 -1.81 10.04 8.04
C HIS A 148 -0.34 10.44 8.15
N GLN A 149 0.07 11.20 9.17
CA GLN A 149 1.44 11.66 9.31
C GLN A 149 2.35 10.60 9.93
N THR A 150 1.85 9.85 10.91
CA THR A 150 2.63 8.75 11.53
C THR A 150 2.84 7.60 10.55
N LEU A 151 1.90 7.41 9.61
CA LEU A 151 1.95 6.34 8.62
C LEU A 151 2.88 6.56 7.44
N LYS A 152 3.31 7.81 7.17
CA LYS A 152 4.16 8.12 6.00
C LYS A 152 5.45 7.30 5.94
N LYS A 153 6.08 7.06 7.09
CA LYS A 153 7.33 6.29 7.13
C LYS A 153 7.11 4.84 6.67
N TYR A 154 6.01 4.22 7.10
CA TYR A 154 5.66 2.85 6.72
C TYR A 154 5.34 2.77 5.23
N LEU A 155 4.58 3.74 4.69
CA LEU A 155 4.33 3.79 3.25
C LEU A 155 5.62 3.87 2.42
N ILE A 156 6.63 4.60 2.90
CA ILE A 156 7.94 4.66 2.25
C ILE A 156 8.68 3.33 2.41
N GLU A 157 8.73 2.77 3.62
CA GLU A 157 9.35 1.46 3.92
C GLU A 157 8.76 0.36 3.03
N GLU A 158 7.44 0.14 3.03
CA GLU A 158 6.79 -0.89 2.19
C GLU A 158 7.03 -0.65 0.70
N THR A 159 7.09 0.61 0.26
CA THR A 159 7.43 0.91 -1.14
C THR A 159 8.84 0.42 -1.47
N TYR A 160 9.81 0.61 -0.58
CA TYR A 160 11.18 0.14 -0.81
C TYR A 160 11.32 -1.38 -0.68
N GLU A 161 10.59 -2.02 0.23
CA GLU A 161 10.56 -3.48 0.36
C GLU A 161 9.97 -4.13 -0.90
N VAL A 162 8.89 -3.57 -1.46
CA VAL A 162 8.35 -3.99 -2.78
C VAL A 162 9.43 -3.93 -3.87
N ILE A 163 10.19 -2.83 -3.93
CA ILE A 163 11.23 -2.69 -4.95
C ILE A 163 12.40 -3.67 -4.69
N ASP A 164 12.76 -3.92 -3.43
CA ASP A 164 13.79 -4.89 -3.06
C ASP A 164 13.37 -6.32 -3.39
N ALA A 165 12.09 -6.67 -3.22
CA ALA A 165 11.53 -7.95 -3.64
C ALA A 165 11.59 -8.14 -5.17
N ILE A 166 11.29 -7.09 -5.95
CA ILE A 166 11.43 -7.09 -7.41
C ILE A 166 12.89 -7.37 -7.81
N ASP A 167 13.85 -6.68 -7.18
CA ASP A 167 15.28 -6.85 -7.46
C ASP A 167 15.78 -8.25 -7.07
N GLY A 168 15.30 -8.76 -5.93
CA GLY A 168 15.61 -10.08 -5.41
C GLY A 168 15.03 -11.22 -6.24
N LYS A 169 14.04 -10.94 -7.10
CA LYS A 169 13.25 -11.93 -7.86
C LYS A 169 12.57 -12.97 -6.96
N ASP A 170 12.25 -12.59 -5.73
CA ASP A 170 11.49 -13.41 -4.80
C ASP A 170 10.00 -13.11 -4.97
N MET A 171 9.30 -13.98 -5.67
CA MET A 171 7.87 -13.80 -5.94
C MET A 171 6.99 -13.98 -4.71
N ASN A 172 7.46 -14.71 -3.68
CA ASN A 172 6.70 -14.88 -2.45
C ASN A 172 6.81 -13.59 -1.62
N ASN A 173 8.04 -13.10 -1.43
CA ASN A 173 8.26 -11.82 -0.76
C ASN A 173 7.53 -10.70 -1.50
N PHE A 174 7.64 -10.65 -2.83
CA PHE A 174 6.95 -9.62 -3.62
C PHE A 174 5.42 -9.65 -3.43
N CYS A 175 4.82 -10.83 -3.27
CA CYS A 175 3.39 -10.95 -2.97
C CYS A 175 3.06 -10.43 -1.56
N GLU A 176 3.92 -10.70 -0.57
CA GLU A 176 3.78 -10.23 0.80
C GLU A 176 3.89 -8.70 0.88
N GLU A 177 4.94 -8.12 0.30
CA GLU A 177 5.17 -6.66 0.31
C GLU A 177 4.08 -5.89 -0.45
N LEU A 178 3.53 -6.47 -1.54
CA LEU A 178 2.36 -5.89 -2.21
C LEU A 178 1.13 -5.89 -1.31
N GLY A 179 1.00 -6.89 -0.44
CA GLY A 179 -0.03 -6.96 0.59
C GLY A 179 0.15 -5.87 1.64
N ASP A 180 1.37 -5.62 2.10
CA ASP A 180 1.66 -4.58 3.09
C ASP A 180 1.51 -3.17 2.50
N LEU A 181 1.88 -2.97 1.23
CA LEU A 181 1.57 -1.73 0.53
C LEU A 181 0.05 -1.53 0.35
N LEU A 182 -0.71 -2.59 0.08
CA LEU A 182 -2.17 -2.54 0.02
C LEU A 182 -2.77 -2.23 1.41
N LEU A 183 -2.20 -2.79 2.48
CA LEU A 183 -2.59 -2.49 3.86
C LEU A 183 -2.48 -0.99 4.13
N GLN A 184 -1.40 -0.33 3.71
CA GLN A 184 -1.26 1.12 3.86
C GLN A 184 -2.38 1.90 3.15
N ILE A 185 -2.78 1.49 1.93
CA ILE A 185 -3.89 2.13 1.19
C ILE A 185 -5.21 1.99 1.98
N VAL A 186 -5.50 0.79 2.49
CA VAL A 186 -6.70 0.54 3.30
C VAL A 186 -6.66 1.33 4.61
N PHE A 187 -5.50 1.39 5.27
CA PHE A 187 -5.32 2.12 6.53
C PHE A 187 -5.58 3.62 6.35
N HIS A 188 -4.96 4.25 5.33
CA HIS A 188 -5.20 5.65 5.01
C HIS A 188 -6.66 5.92 4.63
N SER A 189 -7.28 5.02 3.87
CA SER A 189 -8.69 5.16 3.50
C SER A 189 -9.61 5.07 4.73
N ARG A 190 -9.31 4.18 5.68
CA ARG A 190 -10.08 4.07 6.92
C ARG A 190 -9.98 5.31 7.79
N ILE A 191 -8.78 5.89 7.93
CA ILE A 191 -8.61 7.16 8.65
C ILE A 191 -9.39 8.29 7.97
N ALA A 192 -9.38 8.35 6.64
CA ALA A 192 -10.12 9.37 5.89
C ALA A 192 -11.64 9.23 6.05
N GLU A 193 -12.15 8.01 6.08
CA GLU A 193 -13.56 7.70 6.33
C GLU A 193 -13.97 8.14 7.74
N GLU A 194 -13.16 7.81 8.77
CA GLU A 194 -13.39 8.23 10.17
C GLU A 194 -13.42 9.75 10.34
N LEU A 195 -12.70 10.50 9.49
CA LEU A 195 -12.69 11.96 9.45
C LEU A 195 -13.80 12.55 8.57
N GLY A 196 -14.64 11.72 7.93
CA GLY A 196 -15.73 12.14 7.06
C GLY A 196 -15.26 12.73 5.72
N ASN A 197 -14.07 12.34 5.24
CA ASN A 197 -13.48 12.86 4.01
C ASN A 197 -13.82 12.03 2.77
N PHE A 198 -13.43 10.75 2.74
CA PHE A 198 -13.67 9.81 1.64
C PHE A 198 -13.53 8.36 2.11
N GLU A 199 -14.11 7.42 1.36
CA GLU A 199 -14.05 5.97 1.61
C GLU A 199 -13.07 5.27 0.64
N LEU A 200 -12.72 4.00 0.91
CA LEU A 200 -11.87 3.23 0.00
C LEU A 200 -12.50 3.09 -1.40
N GLU A 201 -13.83 2.98 -1.44
CA GLU A 201 -14.62 2.95 -2.66
C GLU A 201 -14.38 4.19 -3.53
N ASP A 202 -14.26 5.38 -2.93
CA ASP A 202 -13.94 6.62 -3.66
C ASP A 202 -12.54 6.57 -4.27
N VAL A 203 -11.57 6.00 -3.54
CA VAL A 203 -10.19 5.82 -4.03
C VAL A 203 -10.18 4.88 -5.25
N ILE A 204 -10.87 3.74 -5.15
CA ILE A 204 -10.98 2.74 -6.22
C ILE A 204 -11.73 3.32 -7.42
N GLN A 205 -12.87 3.98 -7.20
CA GLN A 205 -13.65 4.60 -8.25
C GLN A 205 -12.83 5.68 -8.97
N GLY A 206 -12.13 6.53 -8.22
CA GLY A 206 -11.27 7.58 -8.77
C GLY A 206 -10.15 7.04 -9.67
N ILE A 207 -9.49 5.94 -9.28
CA ILE A 207 -8.47 5.32 -10.15
C ILE A 207 -9.09 4.61 -11.35
N CYS A 208 -10.22 3.91 -11.20
CA CYS A 208 -10.94 3.27 -12.31
C CYS A 208 -11.36 4.28 -13.37
N ASP A 209 -12.05 5.37 -12.98
CA ASP A 209 -12.51 6.42 -13.89
C ASP A 209 -11.34 7.10 -14.59
N LYS A 210 -10.26 7.38 -13.86
CA LYS A 210 -9.03 7.93 -14.42
C LYS A 210 -8.40 6.97 -15.44
N MET A 211 -8.34 5.68 -15.14
CA MET A 211 -7.77 4.68 -16.06
C MET A 211 -8.62 4.53 -17.32
N ILE A 212 -9.95 4.48 -17.20
CA ILE A 212 -10.87 4.42 -18.35
C ILE A 212 -10.71 5.68 -19.22
N ARG A 213 -10.78 6.87 -18.61
CA ARG A 213 -10.68 8.16 -19.32
C ARG A 213 -9.36 8.33 -20.05
N ARG A 214 -8.25 7.89 -19.43
CA ARG A 214 -6.90 8.07 -20.01
C ARG A 214 -6.52 6.97 -21.00
N HIS A 215 -7.34 5.92 -21.16
CA HIS A 215 -7.16 4.88 -22.18
C HIS A 215 -8.32 4.85 -23.17
N PRO A 216 -8.60 5.95 -23.89
CA PRO A 216 -9.69 5.99 -24.87
C PRO A 216 -9.46 5.03 -26.04
N HIS A 217 -8.22 4.58 -26.27
CA HIS A 217 -7.88 3.56 -27.26
C HIS A 217 -8.24 2.13 -26.84
N VAL A 218 -8.49 1.90 -25.55
CA VAL A 218 -8.98 0.62 -25.01
C VAL A 218 -10.49 0.69 -24.74
N PHE A 219 -10.95 1.75 -24.09
CA PHE A 219 -12.32 1.86 -23.55
C PHE A 219 -13.24 2.83 -24.32
N GLY A 220 -12.76 3.43 -25.42
CA GLY A 220 -13.51 4.43 -26.17
C GLY A 220 -13.20 4.43 -27.67
N SER A 221 -13.21 5.61 -28.29
CA SER A 221 -13.03 5.80 -29.74
C SER A 221 -11.60 6.20 -30.15
N GLY A 222 -10.66 6.24 -29.21
CA GLY A 222 -9.27 6.63 -29.49
C GLY A 222 -8.53 5.58 -30.32
N GLN A 223 -7.40 5.96 -30.93
CA GLN A 223 -6.44 5.03 -31.52
C GLN A 223 -5.05 5.34 -31.00
N ALA A 224 -4.31 4.31 -30.63
CA ALA A 224 -2.88 4.38 -30.36
C ALA A 224 -2.27 3.03 -30.77
N ARG A 225 -1.24 3.06 -31.62
CA ARG A 225 -0.62 1.86 -32.20
C ARG A 225 0.71 1.52 -31.55
N THR A 226 1.31 2.46 -30.82
CA THR A 226 2.60 2.32 -30.15
C THR A 226 2.55 2.84 -28.72
N SER A 227 3.50 2.41 -27.88
CA SER A 227 3.69 2.91 -26.52
C SER A 227 3.93 4.42 -26.49
N GLU A 228 4.66 4.95 -27.45
CA GLU A 228 4.98 6.38 -27.53
C GLU A 228 3.73 7.20 -27.81
N GLU A 229 2.86 6.73 -28.71
CA GLU A 229 1.57 7.38 -29.00
C GLU A 229 0.66 7.37 -27.76
N VAL A 230 0.65 6.27 -26.99
CA VAL A 230 -0.10 6.19 -25.71
C VAL A 230 0.39 7.24 -24.72
N LEU A 231 1.70 7.37 -24.51
CA LEU A 231 2.28 8.33 -23.57
C LEU A 231 1.97 9.78 -23.97
N VAL A 232 2.08 10.13 -25.25
CA VAL A 232 1.73 11.47 -25.76
C VAL A 232 0.24 11.78 -25.50
N ASN A 233 -0.64 10.82 -25.75
CA ASN A 233 -2.07 10.98 -25.50
C ASN A 233 -2.36 11.14 -24.00
N TRP A 234 -1.67 10.37 -23.15
CA TRP A 234 -1.77 10.45 -21.69
C TRP A 234 -1.42 11.85 -21.17
N ASP A 235 -0.32 12.42 -21.64
CA ASP A 235 0.14 13.76 -21.25
C ASP A 235 -0.78 14.88 -21.75
N LYS A 236 -1.42 14.71 -22.90
CA LYS A 236 -2.45 15.64 -23.40
C LYS A 236 -3.69 15.61 -22.49
N ILE A 237 -4.20 14.41 -22.19
CA ILE A 237 -5.39 14.25 -21.32
C ILE A 237 -5.10 14.81 -19.92
N LYS A 238 -3.95 14.50 -19.34
CA LYS A 238 -3.50 15.03 -18.03
C LYS A 238 -3.46 16.56 -17.99
N ARG A 239 -3.06 17.22 -19.08
CA ARG A 239 -3.05 18.70 -19.17
C ARG A 239 -4.45 19.29 -19.19
N HIS A 240 -5.37 18.70 -19.95
CA HIS A 240 -6.77 19.15 -19.99
C HIS A 240 -7.48 18.98 -18.64
N GLU A 241 -7.21 17.88 -17.92
CA GLU A 241 -7.76 17.64 -16.58
C GLU A 241 -7.34 18.75 -15.59
N LYS A 242 -6.05 19.13 -15.57
CA LYS A 242 -5.54 20.20 -14.70
C LYS A 242 -6.11 21.57 -15.02
N ALA A 243 -6.34 21.86 -16.30
CA ALA A 243 -6.93 23.13 -16.74
C ALA A 243 -8.42 23.26 -16.38
N SER A 244 -9.09 22.15 -16.05
CA SER A 244 -10.52 22.11 -15.74
C SER A 244 -10.82 22.06 -14.24
N ALA A 245 -9.80 22.03 -13.37
CA ALA A 245 -9.96 22.02 -11.92
C ALA A 245 -10.29 23.42 -11.37
N PRO A 246 -11.07 23.55 -10.27
CA PRO A 246 -11.43 24.84 -9.68
C PRO A 246 -10.21 25.70 -9.36
N LEU A 247 -10.29 26.98 -9.72
CA LEU A 247 -9.23 27.97 -9.67
C LEU A 247 -8.98 28.50 -8.25
N GLU A 248 -8.93 27.65 -7.23
CA GLU A 248 -8.59 28.08 -5.87
C GLU A 248 -7.19 27.57 -5.51
N THR A 249 -6.24 28.51 -5.42
CA THR A 249 -4.84 28.35 -4.96
C THR A 249 -3.81 27.77 -5.92
N VAL A 250 -3.79 28.19 -7.19
CA VAL A 250 -2.59 28.01 -8.03
C VAL A 250 -1.66 29.20 -7.81
N THR A 251 -0.78 29.13 -6.81
CA THR A 251 0.50 29.84 -6.94
C THR A 251 1.15 29.32 -8.22
N GLN A 252 1.65 30.24 -9.06
CA GLN A 252 2.30 29.94 -10.34
C GLN A 252 3.61 29.16 -10.13
N ASN A 253 3.53 27.91 -9.69
CA ASN A 253 4.65 27.00 -9.68
C ASN A 253 4.62 26.21 -10.99
N ASN A 254 5.56 26.52 -11.87
CA ASN A 254 5.76 25.82 -13.15
C ASN A 254 6.17 24.34 -12.94
N PHE A 255 6.62 23.99 -11.74
CA PHE A 255 7.04 22.66 -11.33
C PHE A 255 6.04 22.05 -10.34
N ASP A 256 4.96 21.48 -10.86
CA ASP A 256 3.98 20.70 -10.10
C ASP A 256 4.50 19.27 -9.84
N ILE A 257 5.54 19.20 -9.00
CA ILE A 257 6.29 17.98 -8.67
C ILE A 257 5.98 17.60 -7.22
N PRO A 258 5.69 16.33 -6.92
CA PRO A 258 5.43 15.90 -5.55
C PRO A 258 6.63 16.20 -4.64
N LYS A 259 6.39 16.95 -3.56
CA LYS A 259 7.45 17.35 -2.61
C LYS A 259 8.04 16.18 -1.82
N GLY A 260 7.37 15.03 -1.79
CA GLY A 260 7.82 13.83 -1.09
C GLY A 260 8.76 12.93 -1.90
N LEU A 261 9.13 13.30 -3.13
CA LEU A 261 10.07 12.50 -3.92
C LEU A 261 11.48 12.56 -3.33
N PRO A 262 12.25 11.45 -3.37
CA PRO A 262 13.69 11.47 -3.20
C PRO A 262 14.36 12.49 -4.13
N ALA A 263 15.50 13.05 -3.68
CA ALA A 263 16.12 14.20 -4.34
C ALA A 263 16.47 13.93 -5.83
N LEU A 264 16.94 12.73 -6.19
CA LEU A 264 17.32 12.44 -7.57
C LEU A 264 16.07 12.29 -8.46
N LEU A 265 14.99 11.67 -7.97
CA LEU A 265 13.71 11.60 -8.68
C LEU A 265 13.06 12.98 -8.82
N MET A 266 13.17 13.83 -7.79
CA MET A 266 12.69 15.21 -7.84
C MET A 266 13.45 16.02 -8.89
N ALA A 267 14.78 15.89 -8.95
CA ALA A 267 15.62 16.52 -9.96
C ALA A 267 15.25 16.05 -11.39
N GLU A 268 15.09 14.74 -11.59
CA GLU A 268 14.70 14.17 -12.89
C GLU A 268 13.32 14.69 -13.34
N ALA A 269 12.34 14.72 -12.43
CA ALA A 269 11.01 15.26 -12.69
C ALA A 269 11.06 16.76 -13.05
N THR A 270 11.93 17.52 -12.37
CA THR A 270 12.15 18.96 -12.63
C THR A 270 12.69 19.17 -14.03
N GLN A 271 13.70 18.42 -14.42
CA GLN A 271 14.32 18.51 -15.74
C GLN A 271 13.35 18.07 -16.85
N LYS A 272 12.59 16.98 -16.66
CA LYS A 272 11.53 16.57 -17.60
C LYS A 272 10.48 17.66 -17.78
N LYS A 273 10.12 18.37 -16.71
CA LYS A 273 9.15 19.45 -16.77
C LYS A 273 9.69 20.67 -17.51
N ALA A 274 10.95 21.04 -17.27
CA ALA A 274 11.62 22.11 -18.01
C ALA A 274 11.72 21.76 -19.51
N ALA A 275 12.06 20.52 -19.84
CA ALA A 275 12.13 20.03 -21.21
C ALA A 275 10.79 20.12 -21.95
N GLN A 276 9.67 19.82 -21.28
CA GLN A 276 8.33 20.00 -21.84
C GLN A 276 7.99 21.47 -22.19
N MET A 277 8.68 22.43 -21.57
CA MET A 277 8.56 23.86 -21.85
C MET A 277 9.54 24.35 -22.93
N GLY A 278 10.31 23.44 -23.53
CA GLY A 278 11.33 23.75 -24.53
C GLY A 278 12.68 24.15 -23.95
N PHE A 279 12.87 24.05 -22.63
CA PHE A 279 14.16 24.28 -21.98
C PHE A 279 14.91 22.94 -21.86
N ASP A 280 15.56 22.52 -22.93
CA ASP A 280 16.36 21.29 -22.97
C ASP A 280 17.51 21.37 -23.99
N TRP A 281 18.45 20.43 -23.91
CA TRP A 281 19.52 20.25 -24.89
C TRP A 281 19.10 19.31 -26.04
N ASP A 282 19.77 19.44 -27.18
CA ASP A 282 19.52 18.57 -28.35
C ASP A 282 20.00 17.12 -28.15
N ASN A 283 21.05 16.92 -27.34
CA ASN A 283 21.65 15.61 -27.12
C ASN A 283 22.50 15.57 -25.82
N TYR A 284 22.94 14.36 -25.44
CA TYR A 284 23.68 14.10 -24.20
C TYR A 284 24.99 14.88 -24.03
N ARG A 285 25.56 15.44 -25.10
CA ARG A 285 26.86 16.16 -25.02
C ARG A 285 26.75 17.44 -24.21
N GLY A 286 25.61 18.13 -24.25
CA GLY A 286 25.36 19.33 -23.45
C GLY A 286 25.40 19.05 -21.95
N PRO A 287 24.55 18.14 -21.45
CA PRO A 287 24.59 17.69 -20.05
C PRO A 287 25.96 17.14 -19.64
N LEU A 288 26.64 16.37 -20.51
CA LEU A 288 27.98 15.85 -20.20
C LEU A 288 29.00 16.99 -20.03
N ALA A 289 28.97 18.00 -20.89
CA ALA A 289 29.83 19.18 -20.74
C ALA A 289 29.54 19.92 -19.44
N LYS A 290 28.26 20.04 -19.05
CA LYS A 290 27.85 20.67 -17.79
C LYS A 290 28.35 19.88 -16.58
N VAL A 291 28.29 18.54 -16.59
CA VAL A 291 28.92 17.72 -15.53
C VAL A 291 30.41 18.04 -15.34
N TYR A 292 31.17 18.21 -16.42
CA TYR A 292 32.58 18.59 -16.32
C TYR A 292 32.79 20.05 -15.88
N GLU A 293 31.84 20.93 -16.12
CA GLU A 293 31.83 22.31 -15.63
C GLU A 293 31.62 22.33 -14.13
N GLU A 294 30.53 21.74 -13.63
CA GLU A 294 30.20 21.69 -12.20
C GLU A 294 31.29 20.99 -11.37
N LEU A 295 31.89 19.93 -11.92
CA LEU A 295 33.01 19.26 -11.24
C LEU A 295 34.20 20.21 -11.03
N ARG A 296 34.49 21.07 -12.01
CA ARG A 296 35.57 22.06 -11.91
C ARG A 296 35.20 23.23 -10.99
N GLU A 297 33.93 23.56 -10.85
CA GLU A 297 33.45 24.59 -9.92
C GLU A 297 33.51 24.07 -8.48
N LEU A 298 33.03 22.84 -8.24
CA LEU A 298 33.19 22.14 -6.98
C LEU A 298 34.65 22.04 -6.54
N GLU A 299 35.57 21.66 -7.44
CA GLU A 299 37.01 21.57 -7.15
C GLU A 299 37.62 22.90 -6.68
N LYS A 300 37.16 24.05 -7.21
CA LYS A 300 37.66 25.38 -6.81
C LYS A 300 37.19 25.76 -5.41
N GLU A 301 36.00 25.34 -5.01
CA GLU A 301 35.40 25.67 -3.71
C GLU A 301 35.82 24.69 -2.60
N ILE A 302 36.64 23.67 -2.88
CA ILE A 302 37.21 22.79 -1.85
C ILE A 302 38.03 23.63 -0.85
N GLY A 303 37.53 23.70 0.39
CA GLY A 303 38.09 24.51 1.46
C GLY A 303 37.23 25.71 1.85
N ASN A 304 36.21 26.05 1.05
CA ASN A 304 35.22 27.08 1.32
C ASN A 304 33.84 26.46 1.60
N ARG A 305 33.46 26.39 2.89
CA ARG A 305 32.31 25.56 3.33
C ARG A 305 30.94 26.08 2.90
N SER A 306 30.78 27.37 2.60
CA SER A 306 29.47 27.96 2.26
C SER A 306 29.05 27.72 0.81
N SER A 307 30.00 27.68 -0.13
CA SER A 307 29.71 27.48 -1.56
C SER A 307 29.80 25.99 -1.95
N LEU A 308 30.56 25.18 -1.20
CA LEU A 308 30.78 23.77 -1.53
C LEU A 308 29.49 22.93 -1.59
N GLU A 309 28.50 23.23 -0.75
CA GLU A 309 27.23 22.51 -0.74
C GLU A 309 26.38 22.82 -1.98
N GLU A 310 26.40 24.07 -2.44
CA GLU A 310 25.72 24.52 -3.67
C GLU A 310 26.32 23.84 -4.90
N GLU A 311 27.64 23.91 -5.06
CA GLU A 311 28.36 23.28 -6.18
C GLU A 311 28.19 21.75 -6.21
N LEU A 312 28.12 21.11 -5.03
CA LEU A 312 27.83 19.67 -4.95
C LEU A 312 26.41 19.37 -5.42
N GLY A 313 25.46 20.22 -5.04
CA GLY A 313 24.07 20.15 -5.49
C GLY A 313 23.97 20.25 -7.02
N ASP A 314 24.65 21.22 -7.62
CA ASP A 314 24.63 21.45 -9.07
C ASP A 314 25.32 20.33 -9.85
N LEU A 315 26.41 19.78 -9.32
CA LEU A 315 27.04 18.58 -9.88
C LEU A 315 26.08 17.38 -9.87
N LEU A 316 25.41 17.12 -8.74
CA LEU A 316 24.43 16.03 -8.65
C LEU A 316 23.25 16.26 -9.59
N PHE A 317 22.73 17.49 -9.68
CA PHE A 317 21.65 17.85 -10.60
C PHE A 317 22.06 17.63 -12.07
N SER A 318 23.29 18.00 -12.43
CA SER A 318 23.86 17.79 -13.77
C SER A 318 24.05 16.30 -14.10
N ILE A 319 24.46 15.48 -13.12
CA ILE A 319 24.56 14.01 -13.28
C ILE A 319 23.17 13.40 -13.53
N VAL A 320 22.13 13.86 -12.82
CA VAL A 320 20.74 13.42 -13.07
C VAL A 320 20.31 13.78 -14.49
N ASN A 321 20.66 14.99 -14.96
CA ASN A 321 20.33 15.43 -16.31
C ASN A 321 21.02 14.57 -17.38
N LEU A 322 22.31 14.28 -17.20
CA LEU A 322 23.03 13.36 -18.07
C LEU A 322 22.39 11.96 -18.06
N SER A 323 22.01 11.45 -16.89
CA SER A 323 21.35 10.15 -16.74
C SER A 323 20.05 10.10 -17.55
N ARG A 324 19.22 11.15 -17.49
CA ARG A 324 17.99 11.28 -18.29
C ARG A 324 18.26 11.18 -19.79
N PHE A 325 19.30 11.85 -20.31
CA PHE A 325 19.67 11.77 -21.73
C PHE A 325 20.24 10.40 -22.14
N LEU A 326 20.80 9.65 -21.19
CA LEU A 326 21.24 8.28 -21.40
C LEU A 326 20.12 7.25 -21.20
N ASN A 327 18.88 7.70 -20.92
CA ASN A 327 17.73 6.86 -20.57
C ASN A 327 17.99 5.97 -19.34
N LEU A 328 18.70 6.51 -18.35
CA LEU A 328 18.98 5.85 -17.07
C LEU A 328 18.23 6.56 -15.95
N ASN A 329 17.65 5.79 -15.03
CA ASN A 329 17.10 6.31 -13.79
C ASN A 329 18.24 6.50 -12.77
N ALA A 330 18.48 7.75 -12.37
CA ALA A 330 19.62 8.10 -11.51
C ALA A 330 19.50 7.53 -10.08
N GLU A 331 18.29 7.56 -9.51
CA GLU A 331 17.99 6.97 -8.19
C GLU A 331 18.30 5.47 -8.19
N GLU A 332 17.82 4.77 -9.21
CA GLU A 332 18.05 3.33 -9.36
C GLU A 332 19.52 3.00 -9.60
N ALA A 333 20.20 3.77 -10.46
CA ALA A 333 21.61 3.57 -10.73
C ALA A 333 22.46 3.72 -9.45
N LEU A 334 22.14 4.70 -8.60
CA LEU A 334 22.80 4.89 -7.31
C LEU A 334 22.48 3.73 -6.36
N ARG A 335 21.21 3.33 -6.24
CA ARG A 335 20.77 2.20 -5.40
C ARG A 335 21.52 0.92 -5.74
N GLN A 336 21.63 0.57 -7.02
CA GLN A 336 22.42 -0.57 -7.49
C GLN A 336 23.92 -0.41 -7.22
N GLY A 337 24.45 0.82 -7.32
CA GLY A 337 25.82 1.15 -6.94
C GLY A 337 26.11 0.86 -5.47
N VAL A 338 25.20 1.30 -4.57
CA VAL A 338 25.27 1.09 -3.12
C VAL A 338 25.16 -0.40 -2.79
N LYS A 339 24.14 -1.12 -3.31
CA LYS A 339 23.99 -2.57 -3.12
C LYS A 339 25.25 -3.33 -3.54
N LYS A 340 25.82 -2.97 -4.69
CA LYS A 340 27.09 -3.56 -5.18
C LYS A 340 28.26 -3.28 -4.24
N PHE A 341 28.36 -2.08 -3.67
CA PHE A 341 29.41 -1.74 -2.71
C PHE A 341 29.25 -2.55 -1.42
N GLN A 342 28.06 -2.56 -0.82
CA GLN A 342 27.76 -3.31 0.40
C GLN A 342 28.04 -4.80 0.23
N TRP A 343 27.58 -5.40 -0.87
CA TRP A 343 27.88 -6.79 -1.18
C TRP A 343 29.39 -7.03 -1.25
N ARG A 344 30.15 -6.20 -1.97
CA ARG A 344 31.62 -6.35 -2.08
C ARG A 344 32.29 -6.22 -0.72
N PHE A 345 31.85 -5.28 0.08
CA PHE A 345 32.41 -5.01 1.40
C PHE A 345 32.17 -6.20 2.34
N ASN A 346 30.97 -6.75 2.36
CA ASN A 346 30.65 -7.94 3.17
C ASN A 346 31.45 -9.17 2.70
N GLN A 347 31.58 -9.39 1.39
CA GLN A 347 32.41 -10.48 0.87
C GLN A 347 33.90 -10.30 1.25
N MET A 348 34.40 -9.06 1.22
CA MET A 348 35.76 -8.75 1.66
C MET A 348 35.95 -9.11 3.14
N LEU A 349 35.02 -8.73 4.02
CA LEU A 349 35.06 -9.10 5.44
C LEU A 349 35.02 -10.60 5.65
N SER A 350 34.15 -11.33 4.94
CA SER A 350 34.09 -12.79 5.03
C SER A 350 35.40 -13.47 4.58
N LEU A 351 36.09 -12.94 3.57
CA LEU A 351 37.40 -13.48 3.16
C LEU A 351 38.47 -13.23 4.22
N ILE A 352 38.50 -12.04 4.81
CA ILE A 352 39.43 -11.69 5.90
C ILE A 352 39.21 -12.64 7.09
N GLU A 353 37.96 -12.86 7.48
CA GLU A 353 37.59 -13.74 8.58
C GLU A 353 37.95 -15.22 8.28
N GLN A 354 37.76 -15.68 7.05
CA GLN A 354 38.15 -17.04 6.63
C GLN A 354 39.66 -17.29 6.72
N GLU A 355 40.47 -16.24 6.58
CA GLU A 355 41.93 -16.31 6.80
C GLU A 355 42.32 -16.17 8.28
N GLY A 356 41.34 -16.06 9.18
CA GLY A 356 41.55 -15.92 10.62
C GLY A 356 42.07 -14.55 11.03
N LEU A 357 41.91 -13.54 10.16
CA LEU A 357 42.33 -12.18 10.41
C LEU A 357 41.16 -11.34 10.94
N ASN A 358 41.49 -10.30 11.71
CA ASN A 358 40.53 -9.31 12.16
C ASN A 358 40.62 -8.07 11.27
N SER A 359 39.52 -7.69 10.63
CA SER A 359 39.48 -6.51 9.75
C SER A 359 39.87 -5.22 10.47
N ALA A 360 39.60 -5.10 11.78
CA ALA A 360 39.94 -3.89 12.54
C ALA A 360 41.46 -3.66 12.64
N ASP A 361 42.26 -4.71 12.49
CA ASP A 361 43.71 -4.67 12.63
C ASP A 361 44.44 -4.49 11.28
N LEU A 362 43.69 -4.44 10.17
CA LEU A 362 44.23 -4.29 8.82
C LEU A 362 44.33 -2.82 8.40
N SER A 363 45.41 -2.49 7.71
CA SER A 363 45.56 -1.22 6.99
C SER A 363 44.63 -1.15 5.77
N LEU A 364 44.40 0.07 5.26
CA LEU A 364 43.63 0.27 4.03
C LEU A 364 44.27 -0.45 2.83
N GLN A 365 45.61 -0.56 2.78
CA GLN A 365 46.32 -1.26 1.71
C GLN A 365 46.06 -2.77 1.76
N GLU A 366 46.02 -3.35 2.95
CA GLU A 366 45.69 -4.76 3.15
C GLU A 366 44.21 -5.03 2.85
N MET A 367 43.29 -4.14 3.27
CA MET A 367 41.88 -4.23 2.89
C MET A 367 41.68 -4.12 1.36
N ASP A 368 42.44 -3.24 0.69
CA ASP A 368 42.34 -3.08 -0.77
C ASP A 368 42.79 -4.34 -1.53
N TYR A 369 43.71 -5.13 -0.96
CA TYR A 369 44.04 -6.46 -1.50
C TYR A 369 42.81 -7.37 -1.56
N TYR A 370 42.11 -7.55 -0.43
CA TYR A 370 40.88 -8.37 -0.37
C TYR A 370 39.74 -7.78 -1.22
N TRP A 371 39.58 -6.47 -1.23
CA TRP A 371 38.62 -5.78 -2.08
C TRP A 371 38.84 -6.08 -3.57
N ASN A 372 40.09 -6.02 -4.02
CA ASN A 372 40.46 -6.33 -5.40
C ASN A 372 40.28 -7.82 -5.73
N LEU A 373 40.48 -8.74 -4.77
CA LEU A 373 40.13 -10.16 -4.93
C LEU A 373 38.62 -10.34 -5.21
N VAL A 374 37.75 -9.73 -4.39
CA VAL A 374 36.29 -9.80 -4.58
C VAL A 374 35.86 -9.22 -5.93
N LYS A 375 36.46 -8.10 -6.37
CA LYS A 375 36.18 -7.51 -7.69
C LYS A 375 36.52 -8.46 -8.84
N LYS A 376 37.62 -9.21 -8.75
CA LYS A 376 38.03 -10.19 -9.77
C LYS A 376 37.12 -11.42 -9.82
N GLN A 377 36.63 -11.90 -8.68
CA GLN A 377 35.70 -13.03 -8.61
C GLN A 377 34.38 -12.76 -9.34
N LYS A 378 33.78 -11.56 -9.16
CA LYS A 378 32.53 -11.17 -9.81
C LYS A 378 32.64 -11.09 -11.34
N ASN A 379 33.79 -10.66 -11.87
CA ASN A 379 34.03 -10.60 -13.32
C ASN A 379 34.26 -11.99 -13.95
N SER A 380 34.57 -13.02 -13.17
CA SER A 380 34.98 -14.34 -13.65
C SER A 380 33.90 -15.43 -13.54
N GLY A 381 32.76 -15.14 -12.92
CA GLY A 381 31.63 -16.08 -12.79
C GLY A 381 31.93 -17.41 -12.06
N ARG A 382 33.10 -17.53 -11.42
CA ARG A 382 33.56 -18.73 -10.70
C ARG A 382 33.95 -18.37 -9.28
N MET A 383 33.37 -19.08 -8.30
CA MET A 383 33.97 -19.20 -6.96
C MET A 383 35.32 -19.92 -7.13
N VAL A 384 36.41 -19.22 -6.83
CA VAL A 384 37.74 -19.83 -6.72
C VAL A 384 37.90 -20.25 -5.27
N HIS A 385 37.93 -21.56 -5.02
CA HIS A 385 38.39 -22.10 -3.74
C HIS A 385 39.89 -21.80 -3.61
N PHE A 386 40.27 -20.98 -2.63
CA PHE A 386 41.67 -20.77 -2.30
C PHE A 386 42.15 -21.88 -1.36
N THR A 387 42.98 -22.77 -1.89
CA THR A 387 43.79 -23.69 -1.08
C THR A 387 44.89 -22.87 -0.40
N LYS A 388 45.08 -23.13 0.91
CA LYS A 388 46.07 -22.53 1.81
C LYS A 388 47.39 -22.18 1.11
N LEU A 389 47.80 -20.91 1.21
CA LEU A 389 49.19 -20.52 1.02
C LEU A 389 50.00 -21.15 2.16
N GLU A 390 50.75 -22.21 1.85
CA GLU A 390 51.83 -22.69 2.70
C GLU A 390 52.91 -21.60 2.75
N LYS A 391 53.23 -21.17 3.97
CA LYS A 391 54.40 -20.35 4.26
C LYS A 391 55.64 -21.18 3.95
N GLU A 392 56.43 -20.77 2.96
CA GLU A 392 57.85 -21.07 2.94
C GLU A 392 58.64 -19.83 3.36
N TYR A 393 59.66 -20.10 4.18
CA TYR A 393 60.42 -19.22 5.06
C TYR A 393 61.24 -18.13 4.37
#